data_AF-A0A9E2YH84-F1
#
_entry.id   AF-A0A9E2YH84-F1
#
_cell.length_a   1.000
_cell.length_b   1.000
_cell.length_c   1.000
_cell.angle_alpha   90.00
_cell.angle_beta   90.00
_cell.angle_gamma   90.00
#
_symmetry.space_group_name_H-M   'P 1'
#
loop_
_entity.id
_entity.type
_entity.pdbx_description
1 polymer ?
#
loop_
_entity_poly.entity_id
_entity_poly.type
_entity_poly.pdbx_seq_one_letter_code
_entity_poly.pdbx_strand_id
1 'polypeptide(L)'
;MDILTRMPAVVVLERLPIPSLAMGRDGVILYANTSFAEMVGYQQDRLAGLTFPLVFNTVPATVFALTGVDALANLVVELKHCEGWPVRARMSKSALMRRDDPVVLVTFEDLTERLWTDEG
;
A
#
# COMPACT_ATOMS: atom_id res chain seq x y z
N MET A 1 -15.41 25.18 0.18
CA MET A 1 -15.71 23.73 0.04
C MET A 1 -15.65 23.24 -1.42
N ASP A 2 -15.73 24.11 -2.44
CA ASP A 2 -15.80 23.68 -3.85
C ASP A 2 -14.51 23.07 -4.43
N ILE A 3 -13.33 23.42 -3.89
CA ILE A 3 -12.04 22.96 -4.45
C ILE A 3 -11.81 21.47 -4.19
N LEU A 4 -12.00 21.00 -2.95
CA LEU A 4 -11.77 19.59 -2.61
C LEU A 4 -12.78 18.66 -3.30
N THR A 5 -14.04 19.08 -3.42
CA THR A 5 -15.10 18.30 -4.10
C THR A 5 -14.88 18.15 -5.60
N ARG A 6 -14.06 19.03 -6.20
CA ARG A 6 -13.74 19.02 -7.64
C ARG A 6 -12.33 18.54 -7.94
N MET A 7 -11.53 18.27 -6.91
CA MET A 7 -10.16 17.82 -7.06
C MET A 7 -10.15 16.33 -7.45
N PRO A 8 -9.43 15.94 -8.51
CA PRO A 8 -9.29 14.54 -8.84
C PRO A 8 -8.68 13.76 -7.67
N ALA A 9 -9.23 12.60 -7.34
CA ALA A 9 -8.75 11.77 -6.24
C ALA A 9 -7.25 11.46 -6.37
N VAL A 10 -6.76 11.18 -7.58
CA VAL A 10 -5.34 10.94 -7.86
C VAL A 10 -4.45 12.13 -7.49
N VAL A 11 -4.92 13.38 -7.66
CA VAL A 11 -4.16 14.57 -7.26
C VAL A 11 -4.08 14.69 -5.74
N VAL A 12 -5.16 14.33 -5.04
CA VAL A 12 -5.16 14.29 -3.57
C VAL A 12 -4.15 13.24 -3.09
N LEU A 13 -4.25 12.02 -3.62
CA LEU A 13 -3.44 10.87 -3.23
C LEU A 13 -1.94 11.08 -3.51
N GLU A 14 -1.59 11.70 -4.64
CA GLU A 14 -0.21 12.01 -4.99
C GLU A 14 0.43 12.99 -3.99
N ARG A 15 -0.36 13.89 -3.43
CA ARG A 15 0.10 14.94 -2.51
C ARG A 15 0.13 14.48 -1.05
N LEU A 16 -0.35 13.27 -0.75
CA LEU A 16 -0.28 12.74 0.60
C LEU A 16 1.17 12.39 0.94
N PRO A 17 1.74 12.91 2.05
CA PRO A 17 3.11 12.60 2.48
C PRO A 17 3.20 11.22 3.16
N ILE A 18 2.17 10.38 3.00
CA ILE A 18 2.10 9.04 3.55
C ILE A 18 2.08 8.05 2.39
N PRO A 19 2.89 6.97 2.44
CA PRO A 19 2.84 5.91 1.44
C PRO A 19 1.42 5.40 1.26
N SER A 20 0.88 5.53 0.05
CA SER A 20 -0.52 5.22 -0.26
C SER A 20 -0.64 4.41 -1.54
N LEU A 21 -1.53 3.43 -1.52
CA LEU A 21 -1.76 2.49 -2.61
C LEU A 21 -3.25 2.24 -2.81
N ALA A 22 -3.68 2.30 -4.07
CA ALA A 22 -5.00 1.90 -4.49
C ALA A 22 -4.90 0.60 -5.30
N MET A 23 -5.72 -0.38 -4.96
CA MET A 23 -5.73 -1.69 -5.61
C MET A 23 -7.13 -2.17 -5.93
N GLY A 24 -7.23 -3.00 -6.97
CA GLY A 24 -8.43 -3.76 -7.25
C GLY A 24 -8.65 -4.85 -6.20
N ARG A 25 -9.86 -5.43 -6.19
CA ARG A 25 -10.18 -6.57 -5.31
C ARG A 25 -9.39 -7.84 -5.63
N ASP A 26 -8.87 -7.92 -6.86
CA ASP A 26 -7.95 -8.95 -7.33
C ASP A 26 -6.51 -8.75 -6.83
N GLY A 27 -6.25 -7.65 -6.11
CA GLY A 27 -4.93 -7.30 -5.60
C GLY A 27 -4.01 -6.71 -6.67
N VAL A 28 -4.54 -6.32 -7.82
CA VAL A 28 -3.74 -5.57 -8.81
C VAL A 28 -3.60 -4.13 -8.32
N ILE A 29 -2.37 -3.63 -8.29
CA ILE A 29 -2.08 -2.23 -7.97
C ILE A 29 -2.60 -1.37 -9.12
N LEU A 30 -3.60 -0.53 -8.82
CA LEU A 30 -4.17 0.44 -9.76
C LEU A 30 -3.41 1.75 -9.72
N TYR A 31 -2.90 2.13 -8.54
CA TYR A 31 -2.15 3.35 -8.32
C TYR A 31 -1.30 3.25 -7.05
N ALA A 32 -0.11 3.83 -7.06
CA ALA A 32 0.72 4.08 -5.89
C ALA A 32 1.21 5.53 -5.97
N ASN A 33 1.27 6.25 -4.86
CA ASN A 33 1.81 7.61 -4.85
C ASN A 33 3.34 7.63 -4.78
N THR A 34 3.95 8.81 -4.96
CA THR A 34 5.40 8.99 -4.86
C THR A 34 5.95 8.50 -3.51
N SER A 35 5.29 8.79 -2.38
CA SER A 35 5.79 8.34 -1.06
C SER A 35 5.86 6.82 -0.93
N PHE A 36 4.93 6.07 -1.53
CA PHE A 36 5.02 4.61 -1.57
C PHE A 36 6.16 4.16 -2.49
N ALA A 37 6.29 4.76 -3.67
CA ALA A 37 7.34 4.45 -4.62
C ALA A 37 8.74 4.66 -4.02
N GLU A 38 8.95 5.77 -3.30
CA GLU A 38 10.16 6.07 -2.56
C GLU A 38 10.44 5.03 -1.46
N MET A 39 9.41 4.66 -0.68
CA MET A 39 9.53 3.67 0.39
C MET A 39 10.00 2.30 -0.13
N VAL A 40 9.57 1.88 -1.32
CA VAL A 40 9.99 0.60 -1.93
C VAL A 40 11.11 0.72 -2.97
N GLY A 41 11.60 1.94 -3.22
CA GLY A 41 12.67 2.24 -4.18
C GLY A 41 12.30 2.06 -5.66
N TYR A 42 11.04 1.83 -5.99
CA TYR A 42 10.61 1.70 -7.39
C TYR A 42 10.27 3.06 -8.00
N GLN A 43 10.39 3.17 -9.32
CA GLN A 43 9.71 4.25 -10.04
C GLN A 43 8.20 3.99 -10.03
N GLN A 44 7.43 5.05 -9.82
CA GLN A 44 5.97 4.97 -9.64
C GLN A 44 5.26 4.29 -10.83
N ASP A 45 5.70 4.56 -12.05
CA ASP A 45 5.19 3.98 -13.30
C ASP A 45 5.40 2.47 -13.41
N ARG A 46 6.35 1.92 -12.65
CA ARG A 46 6.66 0.47 -12.60
C ARG A 46 5.76 -0.29 -11.63
N LEU A 47 5.03 0.41 -10.75
CA LEU A 47 4.20 -0.22 -9.72
C LEU A 47 2.78 -0.53 -10.21
N ALA A 48 2.25 0.28 -11.12
CA ALA A 48 0.92 0.06 -11.68
C ALA A 48 0.87 -1.26 -12.49
N GLY A 49 -0.16 -2.06 -12.27
CA GLY A 49 -0.35 -3.36 -12.93
C GLY A 49 0.43 -4.52 -12.30
N LEU A 50 1.31 -4.26 -11.32
CA LEU A 50 1.89 -5.34 -10.52
C LEU A 50 0.81 -5.91 -9.60
N THR A 51 0.85 -7.21 -9.39
CA THR A 51 0.02 -7.85 -8.37
C THR A 51 0.67 -7.64 -7.01
N PHE A 52 -0.16 -7.33 -6.02
CA PHE A 52 0.23 -7.14 -4.63
C PHE A 52 1.19 -8.24 -4.11
N PRO A 53 1.10 -9.54 -4.45
CA PRO A 53 2.06 -10.54 -3.98
C PRO A 53 3.49 -10.41 -4.56
N LEU A 54 3.69 -9.72 -5.70
CA LEU A 54 5.02 -9.58 -6.32
C LEU A 54 5.89 -8.53 -5.65
N VAL A 55 5.27 -7.61 -4.92
CA VAL A 55 5.94 -6.55 -4.15
C VAL A 55 6.16 -7.00 -2.69
N PHE A 56 5.72 -8.21 -2.28
CA PHE A 56 5.67 -8.62 -0.87
C PHE A 56 6.28 -10.02 -0.66
N ASN A 57 7.19 -10.16 0.30
CA ASN A 57 7.80 -11.45 0.67
C ASN A 57 6.88 -12.30 1.57
N THR A 58 6.02 -11.68 2.38
CA THR A 58 5.31 -12.38 3.47
C THR A 58 3.89 -11.89 3.71
N VAL A 59 3.09 -11.84 2.65
CA VAL A 59 1.65 -12.15 2.79
C VAL A 59 1.38 -13.23 1.76
N PRO A 60 1.06 -14.48 2.17
CA PRO A 60 0.66 -15.49 1.21
C PRO A 60 -0.43 -14.86 0.34
N ALA A 61 -0.26 -14.86 -0.98
CA ALA A 61 -1.30 -14.39 -1.92
C ALA A 61 -2.68 -15.01 -1.58
N THR A 62 -2.66 -16.19 -0.96
CA THR A 62 -3.79 -16.90 -0.39
C THR A 62 -4.49 -16.14 0.75
N VAL A 63 -3.80 -15.45 1.67
CA VAL A 63 -4.46 -14.65 2.73
C VAL A 63 -5.22 -13.47 2.11
N PHE A 64 -4.61 -12.74 1.17
CA PHE A 64 -5.30 -11.66 0.46
C PHE A 64 -6.55 -12.16 -0.28
N ALA A 65 -6.43 -13.28 -1.00
CA ALA A 65 -7.51 -13.88 -1.76
C ALA A 65 -8.62 -14.54 -0.91
N LEU A 66 -8.28 -15.06 0.28
CA LEU A 66 -9.22 -15.79 1.15
C LEU A 66 -9.91 -14.90 2.18
N THR A 67 -9.22 -13.92 2.75
CA THR A 67 -9.75 -13.12 3.87
C THR A 67 -10.08 -11.68 3.48
N GLY A 68 -9.74 -11.28 2.26
CA GLY A 68 -9.92 -9.90 1.78
C GLY A 68 -9.03 -8.90 2.52
N VAL A 69 -9.09 -7.65 2.08
CA VAL A 69 -8.22 -6.57 2.59
C VAL A 69 -8.56 -6.17 4.04
N ASP A 70 -9.79 -6.46 4.50
CA ASP A 70 -10.23 -6.24 5.88
C ASP A 70 -9.34 -6.93 6.92
N ALA A 71 -8.95 -8.18 6.63
CA ALA A 71 -8.09 -8.98 7.51
C ALA A 71 -6.62 -8.51 7.49
N LEU A 72 -6.25 -7.65 6.54
CA LEU A 72 -4.90 -7.13 6.38
C LEU A 72 -4.68 -5.82 7.15
N ALA A 73 -5.76 -5.23 7.67
CA ALA A 73 -5.68 -4.03 8.49
C ALA A 73 -4.82 -4.24 9.75
N ASN A 74 -3.88 -3.33 10.00
CA ASN A 74 -2.89 -3.38 11.08
C ASN A 74 -1.87 -4.53 10.97
N LEU A 75 -1.87 -5.31 9.88
CA LEU A 75 -0.83 -6.31 9.68
C LEU A 75 0.50 -5.61 9.35
N VAL A 76 1.58 -6.10 9.96
CA VAL A 76 2.93 -5.79 9.50
C VAL A 76 3.24 -6.70 8.33
N VAL A 77 3.49 -6.08 7.19
CA VAL A 77 3.80 -6.72 5.92
C VAL A 77 5.26 -6.51 5.58
N GLU A 78 5.85 -7.48 4.90
CA GLU A 78 7.19 -7.35 4.33
C GLU A 78 7.07 -7.11 2.83
N LEU A 79 7.46 -5.91 2.43
CA LEU A 79 7.58 -5.45 1.05
C LEU A 79 9.00 -5.75 0.54
N LYS A 80 9.15 -5.92 -0.77
CA LYS A 80 10.45 -6.07 -1.43
C LYS A 80 10.88 -4.72 -2.00
N HIS A 81 11.99 -4.20 -1.52
CA HIS A 81 12.64 -3.04 -2.13
C HIS A 81 13.19 -3.38 -3.52
N CYS A 82 13.35 -2.41 -4.42
CA CYS A 82 13.91 -2.61 -5.76
C CYS A 82 15.32 -3.23 -5.74
N GLU A 83 16.13 -2.87 -4.74
CA GLU A 83 17.47 -3.42 -4.47
C GLU A 83 17.44 -4.81 -3.79
N GLY A 84 16.25 -5.38 -3.55
CA GLY A 84 16.08 -6.76 -3.09
C GLY A 84 16.05 -6.97 -1.57
N TRP A 85 16.26 -5.94 -0.76
CA TRP A 85 16.12 -6.01 0.69
C TRP A 85 14.65 -5.82 1.14
N PRO A 86 14.25 -6.32 2.33
CA PRO A 86 12.89 -6.23 2.81
C PRO A 86 12.57 -4.88 3.48
N VAL A 87 11.49 -4.23 3.06
CA VAL A 87 10.88 -3.07 3.74
C VAL A 87 9.76 -3.59 4.63
N ARG A 88 9.83 -3.36 5.94
CA ARG A 88 8.74 -3.73 6.85
C ARG A 88 7.81 -2.54 7.02
N ALA A 89 6.53 -2.75 6.73
CA ALA A 89 5.55 -1.68 6.83
C ALA A 89 4.29 -2.16 7.55
N ARG A 90 3.62 -1.28 8.28
CA ARG A 90 2.29 -1.55 8.85
C ARG A 90 1.21 -0.98 7.96
N MET A 91 0.26 -1.83 7.56
CA MET A 91 -0.88 -1.40 6.75
C MET A 91 -1.97 -0.78 7.63
N SER A 92 -2.54 0.33 7.18
CA SER A 92 -3.72 0.91 7.82
C SER A 92 -4.98 0.09 7.58
N LYS A 93 -6.02 0.34 8.38
CA LYS A 93 -7.40 -0.02 8.00
C LYS A 93 -7.71 0.67 6.68
N SER A 94 -8.16 -0.10 5.70
CA SER A 94 -8.49 0.43 4.38
C SER A 94 -9.49 1.59 4.49
N ALA A 95 -9.26 2.67 3.75
CA ALA A 95 -10.10 3.86 3.80
C ALA A 95 -11.38 3.75 2.93
N LEU A 96 -11.41 2.81 1.99
CA LEU A 96 -12.55 2.50 1.11
C LEU A 96 -13.01 1.06 1.40
N MET A 97 -14.11 0.92 2.14
CA MET A 97 -14.57 -0.36 2.70
C MET A 97 -16.03 -0.67 2.35
N ARG A 98 -16.68 0.08 1.44
CA ARG A 98 -18.03 -0.37 1.03
C ARG A 98 -17.88 -1.64 0.22
N ARG A 99 -18.77 -2.60 0.47
CA ARG A 99 -18.80 -3.89 -0.23
C ARG A 99 -18.86 -3.74 -1.75
N ASP A 100 -19.31 -2.58 -2.23
CA ASP A 100 -19.47 -2.25 -3.64
C ASP A 100 -18.35 -1.34 -4.18
N ASP A 101 -17.37 -0.94 -3.36
CA ASP A 101 -16.26 -0.12 -3.84
C ASP A 101 -15.36 -0.99 -4.75
N PRO A 102 -15.06 -0.53 -5.99
CA PRO A 102 -14.24 -1.27 -6.94
C PRO A 102 -12.74 -1.22 -6.59
N VAL A 103 -12.36 -0.33 -5.67
CA VAL A 103 -10.97 -0.02 -5.33
C VAL A 103 -10.84 -0.01 -3.81
N VAL A 104 -9.73 -0.56 -3.33
CA VAL A 104 -9.33 -0.51 -1.93
C VAL A 104 -8.13 0.43 -1.81
N LEU A 105 -8.25 1.41 -0.91
CA LEU A 105 -7.18 2.36 -0.60
C LEU A 105 -6.54 1.99 0.74
N VAL A 106 -5.23 1.80 0.72
CA VAL A 106 -4.43 1.49 1.91
C VAL A 106 -3.27 2.46 2.03
N THR A 107 -2.91 2.78 3.27
CA THR A 107 -1.70 3.54 3.58
C THR A 107 -0.73 2.68 4.38
N PHE A 108 0.55 3.01 4.32
CA PHE A 108 1.60 2.28 4.99
C PHE A 108 2.37 3.19 5.95
N GLU A 109 2.75 2.63 7.09
CA GLU A 109 3.74 3.19 7.98
C GLU A 109 5.01 2.37 7.86
N ASP A 110 6.11 2.98 7.42
CA ASP A 110 7.41 2.33 7.34
C ASP A 110 7.97 2.08 8.75
N LEU A 111 8.38 0.84 9.02
CA LEU A 111 8.94 0.38 10.28
C LEU A 111 10.40 -0.07 10.13
N THR A 112 11.00 0.07 8.96
CA THR A 112 12.36 -0.41 8.65
C THR A 112 13.40 0.19 9.59
N GLU A 113 13.27 1.46 9.97
CA GLU A 113 14.18 2.12 10.93
C GLU A 113 13.83 1.89 12.41
N ARG A 114 12.57 1.55 12.72
CA ARG A 114 12.08 1.45 14.10
C ARG A 114 12.43 0.14 14.81
N LEU A 115 12.83 -0.88 14.06
CA LEU A 115 13.15 -2.20 14.61
C LEU A 115 14.62 -2.38 15.01
N TRP A 116 15.45 -1.35 14.87
CA TRP A 116 16.83 -1.34 15.41
C TRP A 116 16.87 -1.00 16.90
N THR A 117 15.75 -0.58 17.49
CA THR A 117 15.69 -0.06 18.87
C THR A 117 14.98 -0.98 19.86
N ASP A 118 14.46 -2.13 19.41
CA ASP A 118 13.66 -3.05 20.25
C ASP A 118 14.37 -4.39 20.53
N GLU A 119 15.70 -4.40 20.41
CA GLU A 119 16.59 -5.45 20.96
C GLU A 119 17.41 -4.90 22.15
N GLY A 120 16.72 -4.27 23.12
CA GLY A 120 17.28 -3.78 24.38
C GLY A 120 16.74 -4.53 25.60
#